data_AF-A0A970NF37-F1
#
_entry.id   AF-A0A970NF37-F1
#
_cell.length_a   1.000
_cell.length_b   1.000
_cell.length_c   1.000
_cell.angle_alpha   90.00
_cell.angle_beta   90.00
_cell.angle_gamma   90.00
#
_symmetry.space_group_name_H-M   'P 1'
#
loop_
_entity.id
_entity.type
_entity.pdbx_description
1 polymer ?
#
loop_
_entity_poly.entity_id
_entity_poly.type
_entity_poly.pdbx_seq_one_letter_code
_entity_poly.pdbx_strand_id
1 'polypeptide(L)'
;MSAGKGTVKDYYSILGVPATASQAEIKSAWKKLVKEWHPDVCRLADAHVRFIEISEAYEVLQDEYARHRYDYLVQENLQDLLRSRRQRDFRRGQSQTHDQAGHFAVLPLDLMLETAVNLAQYIFLNWYSAALLYPFGYLDRSESRQTS
;
A
#
# COMPACT_ATOMS: atom_id res chain seq x y z
N MET A 1 14.98 11.48 13.47
CA MET A 1 13.84 12.00 12.68
C MET A 1 12.58 11.33 13.19
N SER A 2 11.82 12.00 14.09
CA SER A 2 10.60 11.42 14.67
C SER A 2 9.44 11.60 13.72
N ALA A 3 8.90 10.49 13.23
CA ALA A 3 7.79 10.43 12.30
C ALA A 3 6.48 10.90 12.95
N GLY A 4 5.74 11.75 12.23
CA GLY A 4 4.28 11.82 12.26
C GLY A 4 3.61 12.30 13.55
N LYS A 5 3.50 13.61 13.73
CA LYS A 5 2.41 14.20 14.53
C LYS A 5 1.09 13.94 13.80
N GLY A 6 0.47 12.79 14.04
CA GLY A 6 -0.87 12.46 13.57
C GLY A 6 -1.87 13.49 14.11
N THR A 7 -2.72 14.00 13.24
CA THR A 7 -3.63 15.15 13.45
C THR A 7 -4.84 14.85 14.34
N VAL A 8 -4.70 13.92 15.28
CA VAL A 8 -5.72 13.56 16.26
C VAL A 8 -5.14 13.87 17.63
N LYS A 9 -5.74 14.85 18.33
CA LYS A 9 -5.31 15.23 19.68
C LYS A 9 -5.48 14.02 20.60
N ASP A 10 -4.39 13.50 21.13
CA ASP A 10 -4.46 12.40 22.07
C ASP A 10 -4.76 12.92 23.49
N TYR A 11 -6.05 12.93 23.84
CA TYR A 11 -6.51 13.41 25.15
C TYR A 11 -5.95 12.61 26.33
N TYR A 12 -5.65 11.32 26.13
CA TYR A 12 -5.02 10.48 27.15
C TYR A 12 -3.59 10.94 27.41
N SER A 13 -2.83 11.22 26.35
CA SER A 13 -1.49 11.78 26.46
C SER A 13 -1.48 13.19 27.05
N ILE A 14 -2.49 14.02 26.77
CA ILE A 14 -2.61 15.37 27.37
C ILE A 14 -2.79 15.30 28.88
N LEU A 15 -3.62 14.36 29.36
CA LEU A 15 -3.82 14.14 30.80
C LEU A 15 -2.72 13.29 31.45
N GLY A 16 -1.83 12.69 30.65
CA GLY A 16 -0.76 11.81 31.13
C GLY A 16 -1.27 10.49 31.71
N VAL A 17 -2.41 10.00 31.21
CA VAL A 17 -3.06 8.77 31.70
C VAL A 17 -3.11 7.71 30.59
N PRO A 18 -3.12 6.41 30.93
CA PRO A 18 -3.30 5.37 29.93
C PRO A 18 -4.73 5.36 29.37
N ALA A 19 -4.91 4.85 28.16
CA ALA A 19 -6.23 4.67 27.54
C ALA A 19 -7.15 3.70 28.31
N THR A 20 -6.60 2.88 29.21
CA THR A 20 -7.34 1.99 30.12
C THR A 20 -7.70 2.64 31.45
N ALA A 21 -7.38 3.93 31.65
CA ALA A 21 -7.63 4.62 32.91
C ALA A 21 -9.12 4.68 33.24
N SER A 22 -9.40 4.52 34.53
CA SER A 22 -10.73 4.69 35.11
C SER A 22 -11.12 6.17 35.19
N GLN A 23 -12.43 6.43 35.27
CA GLN A 23 -13.00 7.76 35.53
C GLN A 23 -12.35 8.48 36.73
N ALA A 24 -12.09 7.73 37.81
CA ALA A 24 -11.48 8.28 39.02
C ALA A 24 -10.03 8.73 38.79
N GLU A 25 -9.25 7.96 38.02
CA GLU A 25 -7.87 8.29 37.67
C GLU A 25 -7.80 9.51 36.75
N ILE A 26 -8.66 9.57 35.73
CA ILE A 26 -8.79 10.72 34.82
C ILE A 26 -9.10 12.00 35.62
N LYS A 27 -10.07 11.95 36.52
CA LYS A 27 -10.44 13.08 37.38
C LYS A 27 -9.32 13.49 38.34
N SER A 28 -8.57 12.52 38.87
CA SER A 28 -7.43 12.77 39.74
C SER A 28 -6.29 13.46 39.00
N ALA A 29 -5.96 12.98 37.79
CA ALA A 29 -4.93 13.56 36.93
C ALA A 29 -5.28 14.99 36.51
N TRP A 30 -6.52 15.21 36.04
CA TRP A 30 -7.02 16.54 35.69
C TRP A 30 -6.89 17.53 36.86
N LYS A 31 -7.30 17.14 38.08
CA LYS A 31 -7.17 18.01 39.27
C LYS A 31 -5.74 18.40 39.59
N LYS A 32 -4.76 17.52 39.34
CA LYS A 32 -3.33 17.83 39.55
C LYS A 32 -2.87 18.87 38.53
N LEU A 33 -3.16 18.62 37.25
CA LEU A 33 -2.79 19.50 36.15
C LEU A 33 -3.44 20.88 36.25
N VAL A 34 -4.71 20.97 36.65
CA VAL A 34 -5.40 22.24 36.86
C VAL A 34 -4.70 23.10 37.92
N LYS A 35 -4.20 22.50 39.01
CA LYS A 35 -3.49 23.24 40.06
C LYS A 35 -2.12 23.72 39.59
N GLU A 36 -1.46 22.95 38.74
CA GLU A 36 -0.15 23.29 38.17
C GLU A 36 -0.26 24.39 37.11
N TRP A 37 -1.28 24.33 36.26
CA TRP A 37 -1.47 25.20 35.10
C TRP A 37 -2.51 26.31 35.31
N HIS A 38 -3.04 26.49 36.52
CA HIS A 38 -4.00 27.57 36.81
C HIS A 38 -3.39 28.94 36.47
N PRO A 39 -4.11 29.87 35.81
CA PRO A 39 -3.59 31.19 35.46
C PRO A 39 -3.08 31.99 36.66
N ASP A 40 -3.64 31.73 37.86
CA ASP A 40 -3.18 32.39 39.10
C ASP A 40 -1.83 31.86 39.60
N VAL A 41 -1.49 30.61 39.29
CA VAL A 41 -0.27 29.93 39.78
C VAL A 41 0.84 29.99 38.73
N CYS A 42 0.48 29.78 37.45
CA CYS A 42 1.42 29.73 36.35
C CYS A 42 1.21 30.92 35.40
N ARG A 43 2.15 31.87 35.41
CA ARG A 43 2.11 33.10 34.59
C ARG A 43 2.84 32.97 33.24
N LEU A 44 3.07 31.74 32.79
CA LEU A 44 3.68 31.49 31.48
C LEU A 44 2.68 31.83 30.37
N ALA A 45 3.17 32.34 29.23
CA ALA A 45 2.33 32.65 28.07
C ALA A 45 1.58 31.41 27.54
N ASP A 46 2.18 30.23 27.69
CA ASP A 46 1.61 28.95 27.24
C ASP A 46 0.67 28.31 28.27
N ALA A 47 0.61 28.83 29.51
CA ALA A 47 -0.18 28.21 30.57
C ALA A 47 -1.67 28.18 30.23
N HIS A 48 -2.18 29.26 29.64
CA HIS A 48 -3.56 29.35 29.18
C HIS A 48 -3.88 28.32 28.09
N VAL A 49 -2.97 28.15 27.11
CA VAL A 49 -3.16 27.18 26.03
C VAL A 49 -3.19 25.75 26.58
N ARG A 50 -2.25 25.41 27.47
CA ARG A 50 -2.23 24.10 28.14
C ARG A 50 -3.47 23.86 28.97
N PHE A 51 -3.93 24.86 29.71
CA PHE A 51 -5.13 24.76 30.53
C PHE A 51 -6.38 24.46 29.69
N ILE A 52 -6.51 25.09 28.52
CA ILE A 52 -7.59 24.80 27.57
C ILE A 52 -7.49 23.35 27.06
N GLU A 53 -6.30 22.90 26.64
CA GLU A 53 -6.08 21.52 26.17
C GLU A 53 -6.46 20.48 27.26
N ILE A 54 -6.06 20.73 28.51
CA ILE A 54 -6.35 19.86 29.66
C ILE A 54 -7.86 19.80 29.94
N SER A 55 -8.54 20.95 29.83
CA SER A 55 -9.98 21.05 30.08
C SER A 55 -10.79 20.37 28.97
N GLU A 56 -10.43 20.57 27.71
CA GLU A 56 -11.01 19.90 26.54
C GLU A 56 -10.84 18.37 26.66
N ALA A 57 -9.64 17.90 27.04
CA ALA A 57 -9.37 16.48 27.25
C ALA A 57 -10.26 15.87 28.34
N TYR A 58 -10.42 16.57 29.46
CA TYR A 58 -11.27 16.10 30.56
C TYR A 58 -12.74 16.08 30.17
N GLU A 59 -13.24 17.08 29.44
CA GLU A 59 -14.64 17.15 29.01
C GLU A 59 -15.04 15.96 28.14
N VAL A 60 -14.15 15.54 27.23
CA VAL A 60 -14.38 14.38 26.37
C VAL A 60 -14.24 13.06 27.13
N LEU A 61 -13.29 12.96 28.06
CA LEU A 61 -12.97 11.70 28.74
C LEU A 61 -13.79 11.44 30.02
N GLN A 62 -14.42 12.45 30.61
CA GLN A 62 -15.23 12.31 31.84
C GLN A 62 -16.60 11.66 31.60
N ASP A 63 -17.13 11.69 30.39
CA ASP A 63 -18.41 11.08 30.05
C ASP A 63 -18.14 9.80 29.28
N GLU A 64 -18.69 8.67 29.74
CA GLU A 64 -18.49 7.37 29.10
C GLU A 64 -19.03 7.34 27.67
N TYR A 65 -20.15 8.02 27.40
CA TYR A 65 -20.72 8.13 26.07
C TYR A 65 -19.83 8.99 25.15
N ALA A 66 -19.35 10.13 25.65
CA ALA A 66 -18.45 11.00 24.90
C ALA A 66 -17.11 10.31 24.61
N ARG A 67 -16.56 9.58 25.59
CA ARG A 67 -15.34 8.78 25.44
C ARG A 67 -15.50 7.70 24.39
N HIS A 68 -16.59 6.93 24.44
CA HIS A 68 -16.84 5.88 23.44
C HIS A 68 -16.98 6.46 22.03
N ARG A 69 -17.66 7.61 21.89
CA ARG A 69 -17.76 8.32 20.61
C ARG A 69 -16.40 8.81 20.12
N TYR A 70 -15.58 9.35 21.01
CA TYR A 70 -14.22 9.76 20.70
C TYR A 70 -13.39 8.56 20.20
N ASP A 71 -13.38 7.44 20.92
CA ASP A 71 -12.63 6.24 20.54
C ASP A 71 -13.07 5.70 19.17
N TYR A 72 -14.38 5.71 18.89
CA TYR A 72 -14.92 5.36 17.59
C TYR A 72 -14.42 6.28 16.47
N LEU A 73 -14.48 7.60 16.68
CA LEU A 73 -14.01 8.60 15.71
C LEU A 73 -12.51 8.49 15.45
N VAL A 74 -11.71 8.23 16.49
CA VAL A 74 -10.26 7.99 16.36
C VAL A 74 -10.01 6.78 15.46
N GLN A 75 -10.76 5.69 15.69
CA GLN A 75 -10.64 4.47 14.90
C GLN A 75 -11.09 4.67 13.45
N GLU A 76 -12.18 5.41 13.20
CA GLU A 76 -12.67 5.73 11.86
C GLU A 76 -11.66 6.59 11.08
N ASN A 77 -11.19 7.68 11.68
CA ASN A 77 -10.17 8.55 11.09
C ASN A 77 -8.91 7.76 10.72
N LEU A 78 -8.49 6.83 11.57
CA LEU A 78 -7.35 5.96 11.28
C LEU A 78 -7.63 5.04 10.09
N GLN A 79 -8.82 4.45 10.00
CA GLN A 79 -9.20 3.61 8.86
C GLN A 79 -9.20 4.41 7.54
N ASP A 80 -9.71 5.63 7.55
CA ASP A 80 -9.74 6.49 6.37
C ASP A 80 -8.35 6.93 5.92
N LEU A 81 -7.46 7.23 6.87
CA LEU A 81 -6.04 7.49 6.58
C LEU A 81 -5.37 6.26 5.93
N LEU A 82 -5.65 5.07 6.44
CA LEU A 82 -5.11 3.81 5.89
C LEU A 82 -5.68 3.50 4.50
N ARG A 83 -6.99 3.73 4.28
CA ARG A 83 -7.65 3.61 2.96
C ARG A 83 -7.04 4.57 1.95
N SER A 84 -6.87 5.83 2.34
CA SER A 84 -6.29 6.89 1.49
C SER A 84 -4.82 6.64 1.17
N ARG A 85 -4.06 6.01 2.08
CA ARG A 85 -2.68 5.60 1.79
C ARG A 85 -2.66 4.46 0.76
N ARG A 86 -3.48 3.41 0.94
CA ARG A 86 -3.60 2.30 -0.04
C ARG A 86 -3.94 2.79 -1.44
N GLN A 87 -4.88 3.73 -1.58
CA GLN A 87 -5.25 4.27 -2.89
C GLN A 87 -4.11 5.06 -3.56
N ARG A 88 -3.36 5.86 -2.78
CA ARG A 88 -2.20 6.59 -3.32
C ARG A 88 -1.10 5.65 -3.79
N ASP A 89 -0.80 4.62 -3.03
CA ASP A 89 0.23 3.64 -3.38
C ASP A 89 -0.16 2.88 -4.66
N PHE A 90 -1.45 2.54 -4.82
CA PHE A 90 -1.98 1.92 -6.04
C PHE A 90 -1.88 2.84 -7.27
N ARG A 91 -2.25 4.13 -7.13
CA ARG A 91 -2.14 5.12 -8.22
C ARG A 91 -0.69 5.41 -8.61
N ARG A 92 0.23 5.38 -7.64
CA ARG A 92 1.67 5.55 -7.88
C ARG A 92 2.29 4.36 -8.60
N GLY A 93 1.80 3.13 -8.35
CA GLY A 93 2.19 1.93 -9.07
C GLY A 93 1.76 1.91 -10.55
N GLN A 94 0.57 2.41 -10.89
CA GLN A 94 0.11 2.49 -12.30
C GLN A 94 0.75 3.63 -13.10
N SER A 95 1.31 4.65 -12.44
CA SER A 95 1.94 5.78 -13.16
C SER A 95 3.34 5.41 -13.68
N GLN A 96 4.00 4.38 -13.15
CA GLN A 96 5.27 3.88 -13.72
C GLN A 96 5.08 3.03 -14.97
N THR A 97 3.88 2.48 -15.21
CA THR A 97 3.62 1.64 -16.39
C THR A 97 3.21 2.43 -17.64
N HIS A 98 3.10 3.76 -17.57
CA HIS A 98 2.71 4.58 -18.73
C HIS A 98 3.87 5.38 -19.36
N ASP A 99 5.01 5.53 -18.68
CA ASP A 99 6.18 6.24 -19.25
C ASP A 99 7.16 5.31 -20.00
N GLN A 100 6.90 3.99 -20.03
CA GLN A 100 7.70 3.01 -20.80
C GLN A 100 6.89 2.22 -21.85
N ALA A 101 5.63 2.58 -22.10
CA ALA A 101 4.80 1.91 -23.10
C ALA A 101 4.86 2.56 -24.50
N GLY A 102 5.78 3.50 -24.72
CA GLY A 102 6.00 4.18 -26.00
C GLY A 102 7.19 3.67 -26.83
N HIS A 103 7.99 2.74 -26.30
CA HIS A 103 9.11 2.15 -27.02
C HIS A 103 8.73 0.74 -27.52
N PHE A 104 7.67 0.65 -28.33
CA PHE A 104 7.55 -0.51 -29.22
C PHE A 104 8.72 -0.39 -30.20
N ALA A 105 9.78 -1.16 -29.98
CA ALA A 105 10.92 -1.23 -30.87
C ALA A 105 10.44 -1.79 -32.23
N VAL A 106 9.95 -0.91 -33.09
CA VAL A 106 9.88 -1.18 -34.53
C VAL A 106 11.34 -1.27 -34.96
N LEU A 107 11.86 -2.48 -35.00
CA LEU A 107 13.21 -2.72 -35.49
C LEU A 107 13.29 -2.15 -36.92
N PRO A 108 14.31 -1.34 -37.25
CA PRO A 108 14.45 -0.76 -38.58
C PRO A 108 14.45 -1.88 -39.63
N LEU A 109 13.83 -1.63 -40.78
CA LEU A 109 13.66 -2.64 -41.85
C LEU A 109 14.96 -3.35 -42.24
N ASP A 110 16.10 -2.67 -42.08
CA ASP A 110 17.43 -3.21 -42.38
C ASP A 110 17.81 -4.41 -41.50
N LEU A 111 17.32 -4.47 -40.26
CA LEU A 111 17.61 -5.58 -39.33
C LEU A 111 16.63 -6.77 -39.48
N MET A 112 15.48 -6.56 -40.14
CA MET A 112 14.53 -7.64 -40.46
C MET A 112 15.01 -8.51 -41.62
N LEU A 113 15.72 -7.94 -42.59
CA LEU A 113 16.21 -8.70 -43.73
C LEU A 113 17.34 -9.66 -43.33
N GLU A 114 18.29 -9.20 -42.52
CA GLU A 114 19.44 -10.01 -42.09
C GLU A 114 19.04 -11.17 -41.16
N THR A 115 18.05 -10.95 -40.30
CA THR A 115 17.52 -11.99 -39.42
C THR A 115 16.68 -13.02 -40.18
N ALA A 116 15.87 -12.57 -41.15
CA ALA A 116 15.08 -13.47 -42.00
C ALA A 116 15.96 -14.36 -42.89
N VAL A 117 17.03 -13.82 -43.48
CA VAL A 117 17.97 -14.59 -44.33
C VAL A 117 18.73 -15.63 -43.51
N ASN A 118 19.22 -15.27 -42.31
CA ASN A 118 19.92 -16.21 -41.43
C ASN A 118 19.01 -17.36 -40.96
N LEU A 119 17.75 -17.06 -40.62
CA LEU A 119 16.80 -18.05 -40.15
C LEU A 119 16.37 -18.99 -41.29
N ALA A 120 16.24 -18.47 -42.51
CA ALA A 120 16.01 -19.28 -43.71
C ALA A 120 17.20 -20.21 -44.03
N GLN A 121 18.43 -19.73 -43.91
CA GLN A 121 19.63 -20.57 -44.08
C GLN A 121 19.73 -21.67 -43.03
N TYR A 122 19.41 -21.36 -41.77
CA TYR A 122 19.40 -22.34 -40.68
C TYR A 122 18.36 -23.44 -40.89
N ILE A 123 17.13 -23.07 -41.29
CA ILE A 123 16.07 -24.04 -41.61
C ILE A 123 16.47 -24.92 -42.79
N PHE A 124 17.05 -24.34 -43.84
CA PHE A 124 17.49 -25.07 -45.02
C PHE A 124 18.59 -26.10 -44.69
N LEU A 125 19.61 -25.71 -43.92
CA LEU A 125 20.70 -26.61 -43.50
C LEU A 125 20.22 -27.73 -42.57
N ASN A 126 19.25 -27.43 -41.69
CA ASN A 126 18.67 -28.42 -40.80
C ASN A 126 17.81 -29.45 -41.57
N TRP A 127 17.00 -28.99 -42.52
CA TRP A 127 16.21 -29.87 -43.38
C TRP A 127 17.08 -30.76 -44.28
N TYR A 128 18.16 -30.20 -44.83
CA TYR A 128 19.08 -30.94 -45.71
C TYR A 128 19.90 -32.00 -44.94
N SER A 129 20.29 -31.72 -43.69
CA SER A 129 20.94 -32.71 -42.82
C SER A 129 20.03 -33.88 -42.46
N ALA A 130 18.74 -33.63 -42.24
CA ALA A 130 17.76 -34.67 -41.93
C ALA A 130 17.51 -35.62 -43.13
N ALA A 131 17.59 -35.10 -44.36
CA ALA A 131 17.43 -35.89 -45.58
C ALA A 131 18.61 -36.83 -45.87
N LEU A 132 19.81 -36.51 -45.38
CA LEU A 132 20.99 -37.38 -45.51
C LEU A 132 21.02 -38.52 -44.49
N LEU A 133 20.24 -38.43 -43.41
CA LEU A 133 20.23 -39.40 -42.32
C LEU A 133 19.18 -40.52 -42.48
N TYR A 134 18.29 -40.44 -43.47
CA TYR A 134 17.25 -41.46 -43.76
C TYR A 134 17.12 -41.76 -45.26
N PRO A 135 17.75 -42.82 -45.78
CA PRO A 135 17.47 -43.30 -47.13
C PRO A 135 16.15 -44.08 -47.17
N PHE A 136 15.34 -43.73 -48.18
CA PHE A 136 14.11 -44.36 -48.68
C PHE A 136 14.04 -45.89 -48.50
N GLY A 137 12.94 -46.40 -47.91
CA GLY A 137 12.68 -47.84 -47.76
C GLY A 137 11.20 -48.20 -47.73
N TYR A 138 10.70 -48.64 -48.89
CA TYR A 138 9.51 -49.47 -49.17
C TYR A 138 8.09 -48.85 -49.12
N LEU A 139 7.59 -48.58 -50.33
CA LEU A 139 6.20 -48.82 -50.74
C LEU A 139 5.91 -50.33 -50.70
N ASP A 140 4.81 -50.75 -50.08
CA ASP A 140 4.02 -51.84 -50.65
C ASP A 140 2.52 -51.62 -50.40
N ARG A 141 1.77 -51.76 -51.49
CA ARG A 141 0.33 -51.64 -51.62
C ARG A 141 -0.16 -53.02 -52.02
N SER A 142 -0.82 -53.71 -51.10
CA SER A 142 -1.64 -54.86 -51.48
C SER A 142 -2.97 -54.83 -50.73
N GLU A 143 -4.02 -54.64 -51.52
CA GLU A 143 -5.39 -55.05 -51.23
C GLU A 143 -5.45 -56.37 -50.46
N SER A 144 -6.39 -56.51 -49.54
CA SER A 144 -7.48 -57.48 -49.72
C SER A 144 -8.33 -57.67 -48.46
N ARG A 145 -9.60 -57.96 -48.74
CA ARG A 145 -10.60 -58.72 -47.96
C ARG A 145 -11.70 -57.92 -47.25
N GLN A 146 -12.80 -57.84 -48.00
CA GLN A 146 -14.18 -58.06 -47.57
C GLN A 146 -14.34 -59.30 -46.65
N THR A 147 -15.55 -59.41 -46.06
CA THR A 147 -16.15 -60.48 -45.25
C THR A 147 -15.90 -60.34 -43.73
N SER A 148 -16.89 -60.36 -42.85
CA SER A 148 -18.30 -60.77 -42.93
C SER A 148 -19.14 -60.00 -41.91
#